data_AF-A0A963FRP8-F1
#
_entry.id   AF-A0A963FRP8-F1
#
_cell.length_a   1.000
_cell.length_b   1.000
_cell.length_c   1.000
_cell.angle_alpha   90.00
_cell.angle_beta   90.00
_cell.angle_gamma   90.00
#
_symmetry.space_group_name_H-M   'P 1'
#
loop_
_entity.id
_entity.type
_entity.pdbx_description
1 polymer ?
#
loop_
_entity_poly.entity_id
_entity_poly.type
_entity_poly.pdbx_seq_one_letter_code
_entity_poly.pdbx_strand_id
1 'polypeptide(L)'
;MGTCTRPVTWLDLAAGPRWGRDRSQLKLHPVSARCGDNDCFVLSMSGRMLCAGDGRLTVFRSRAAVDRFLGVLHIETPPLSEHAGALLDGQGRQDCLSLSGGSLCACRRTAPEPVAAVRGRAPAYQSSRASTVASTAAMC
;
A
#
# COMPACT_ATOMS: atom_id res chain seq x y z
N MET A 1 3.59 -16.62 23.51
CA MET A 1 3.08 -17.41 22.37
C MET A 1 2.38 -16.46 21.43
N GLY A 2 3.06 -15.98 20.39
CA GLY A 2 2.41 -15.18 19.35
C GLY A 2 1.64 -16.10 18.44
N THR A 3 0.31 -16.04 18.44
CA THR A 3 -0.48 -16.75 17.43
C THR A 3 -0.17 -16.11 16.08
N CYS A 4 0.51 -16.86 15.20
CA CYS A 4 0.70 -16.47 13.80
C CYS A 4 -0.67 -16.55 13.12
N THR A 5 -1.47 -15.51 13.33
CA THR A 5 -2.85 -15.46 12.89
C THR A 5 -2.85 -15.23 11.38
N ARG A 6 -3.44 -16.14 10.62
CA ARG A 6 -3.47 -16.05 9.16
C ARG A 6 -4.11 -14.72 8.74
N PRO A 7 -3.51 -13.97 7.79
CA PRO A 7 -4.11 -12.76 7.28
C PRO A 7 -5.45 -13.09 6.62
N VAL A 8 -6.40 -12.15 6.66
CA VAL A 8 -7.63 -12.27 5.90
C VAL A 8 -7.30 -11.84 4.48
N THR A 9 -7.58 -12.68 3.49
CA THR A 9 -7.37 -12.34 2.10
C THR A 9 -8.67 -11.91 1.43
N TRP A 10 -8.57 -11.24 0.29
CA TRP A 10 -9.73 -10.98 -0.57
C TRP A 10 -10.44 -12.26 -1.05
N LEU A 11 -9.77 -13.41 -1.09
CA LEU A 11 -10.44 -14.69 -1.36
C LEU A 11 -11.31 -15.12 -0.19
N ASP A 12 -10.86 -14.92 1.05
CA ASP A 12 -11.68 -15.16 2.24
C ASP A 12 -12.90 -14.23 2.25
N LEU A 13 -12.71 -12.98 1.81
CA LEU A 13 -13.77 -11.98 1.63
C LEU A 13 -14.78 -12.41 0.54
N ALA A 14 -14.30 -12.93 -0.59
CA ALA A 14 -15.13 -13.35 -1.72
C ALA A 14 -15.87 -14.67 -1.46
N ALA A 15 -15.21 -15.63 -0.78
CA ALA A 15 -15.74 -16.95 -0.47
C ALA A 15 -16.66 -16.97 0.76
N GLY A 16 -16.76 -15.86 1.49
CA GLY A 16 -17.57 -15.76 2.70
C GLY A 16 -19.03 -16.16 2.45
N PRO A 17 -19.61 -17.06 3.28
CA PRO A 17 -20.99 -17.49 3.12
C PRO A 17 -21.89 -16.27 3.32
N ARG A 18 -22.53 -15.83 2.22
CA ARG A 18 -23.62 -14.85 2.12
C ARG A 18 -23.74 -13.98 3.35
N TRP A 19 -23.14 -12.78 3.27
CA TRP A 19 -23.10 -11.60 4.16
C TRP A 19 -24.42 -11.17 4.84
N GLY A 20 -25.34 -12.08 5.13
CA GLY A 20 -26.74 -11.87 5.48
C GLY A 20 -27.03 -11.92 6.97
N ARG A 21 -26.02 -12.01 7.85
CA ARG A 21 -26.24 -11.87 9.29
C ARG A 21 -25.19 -11.08 10.06
N ASP A 22 -23.96 -10.99 9.56
CA ASP A 22 -22.86 -10.38 10.33
C ASP A 22 -22.01 -9.42 9.48
N ARG A 23 -22.68 -8.54 8.73
CA ARG A 23 -22.04 -7.39 8.05
C ARG A 23 -21.25 -6.49 9.00
N SER A 24 -21.47 -6.64 10.30
CA SER A 24 -20.77 -5.96 11.39
C SER A 24 -19.25 -6.23 11.42
N GLN A 25 -18.78 -7.27 10.73
CA GLN A 25 -17.39 -7.70 10.80
C GLN A 25 -16.47 -6.98 9.83
N LEU A 26 -16.99 -6.42 8.72
CA LEU A 26 -16.20 -5.67 7.74
C LEU A 26 -16.19 -4.20 8.11
N LYS A 27 -14.99 -3.63 8.27
CA LYS A 27 -14.80 -2.23 8.64
C LYS A 27 -13.90 -1.55 7.62
N LEU A 28 -14.19 -0.28 7.32
CA LEU A 28 -13.33 0.55 6.48
C LEU A 28 -12.60 1.58 7.32
N HIS A 29 -11.28 1.49 7.33
CA HIS A 29 -10.43 2.37 8.12
C HIS A 29 -9.68 3.36 7.22
N PRO A 30 -9.69 4.66 7.53
CA PRO A 30 -8.77 5.62 6.92
C PRO A 30 -7.32 5.40 7.40
N VAL A 31 -6.35 5.56 6.51
CA VAL A 31 -4.91 5.35 6.76
C VAL A 31 -4.19 6.62 7.21
N SER A 32 -4.57 7.79 6.67
CA SER A 32 -3.97 9.08 7.00
C SER A 32 -4.92 9.96 7.80
N ALA A 33 -4.42 10.60 8.86
CA ALA A 33 -5.17 11.58 9.66
C ALA A 33 -4.99 13.03 9.17
N ARG A 34 -4.21 13.26 8.10
CA ARG A 34 -3.95 14.62 7.56
C ARG A 34 -4.72 14.83 6.26
N CYS A 35 -5.64 15.80 6.29
CA CYS A 35 -6.40 16.35 5.18
C CYS A 35 -5.60 16.49 3.88
N GLY A 36 -6.16 15.92 2.82
CA GLY A 36 -5.86 16.18 1.41
C GLY A 36 -6.67 15.20 0.58
N ASP A 37 -7.09 15.58 -0.64
CA ASP A 37 -8.06 14.88 -1.52
C ASP A 37 -7.76 13.39 -1.88
N ASN A 38 -6.80 12.72 -1.24
CA ASN A 38 -6.52 11.29 -1.37
C ASN A 38 -6.35 10.62 0.00
N ASP A 39 -7.43 10.52 0.78
CA ASP A 39 -7.44 9.61 1.92
C ASP A 39 -7.31 8.18 1.42
N CYS A 40 -6.26 7.48 1.87
CA CYS A 40 -6.11 6.07 1.61
C CYS A 40 -6.94 5.28 2.63
N PHE A 41 -7.48 4.14 2.20
CA PHE A 41 -8.35 3.29 3.01
C PHE A 41 -7.85 1.86 3.03
N VAL A 42 -8.19 1.16 4.10
CA VAL A 42 -7.92 -0.26 4.26
C VAL A 42 -9.16 -0.94 4.85
N LEU A 43 -9.39 -2.18 4.44
CA LEU A 43 -10.48 -2.98 4.98
C LEU A 43 -9.95 -3.88 6.09
N SER A 44 -10.76 -4.09 7.13
CA SER A 44 -10.53 -5.14 8.10
C SER A 44 -11.77 -6.03 8.22
N MET A 45 -11.56 -7.31 8.46
CA MET A 45 -12.61 -8.30 8.69
C MET A 45 -12.34 -9.04 10.00
N SER A 46 -13.32 -9.00 10.91
CA SER A 46 -13.20 -9.64 12.23
C SER A 46 -11.93 -9.17 12.99
N GLY A 47 -11.55 -7.90 12.84
CA GLY A 47 -10.37 -7.30 13.47
C GLY A 47 -9.03 -7.59 12.80
N ARG A 48 -9.01 -8.24 11.63
CA ARG A 48 -7.79 -8.53 10.85
C ARG A 48 -7.78 -7.76 9.55
N MET A 49 -6.62 -7.23 9.17
CA MET A 49 -6.49 -6.45 7.93
C MET A 49 -6.65 -7.32 6.69
N LEU A 50 -7.29 -6.75 5.68
CA LEU A 50 -7.46 -7.38 4.38
C LEU A 50 -6.16 -7.32 3.58
N CYS A 51 -5.69 -8.49 3.16
CA CYS A 51 -4.51 -8.65 2.34
C CYS A 51 -4.86 -9.17 0.94
N ALA A 52 -3.95 -8.95 0.00
CA ALA A 52 -3.87 -9.68 -1.25
C ALA A 52 -3.57 -11.17 -0.98
N GLY A 53 -3.74 -12.01 -2.01
CA GLY A 53 -3.55 -13.47 -1.88
C GLY A 53 -2.12 -13.89 -1.48
N ASP A 54 -1.15 -13.01 -1.64
CA ASP A 54 0.26 -13.22 -1.25
C ASP A 54 0.61 -12.61 0.13
N GLY A 55 -0.40 -12.14 0.88
CA GLY A 55 -0.23 -11.60 2.22
C GLY A 55 0.13 -10.11 2.29
N ARG A 56 0.30 -9.42 1.14
CA ARG A 56 0.50 -7.96 1.13
C ARG A 56 -0.77 -7.24 1.58
N LEU A 57 -0.66 -6.22 2.41
CA LEU A 57 -1.81 -5.43 2.84
C LEU A 57 -2.46 -4.70 1.64
N THR A 58 -3.77 -4.84 1.45
CA THR A 58 -4.48 -4.12 0.39
C THR A 58 -4.85 -2.72 0.83
N VAL A 59 -4.35 -1.71 0.13
CA VAL A 59 -4.63 -0.28 0.39
C VAL A 59 -5.39 0.29 -0.79
N PHE A 60 -6.45 1.05 -0.55
CA PHE A 60 -7.26 1.70 -1.57
C PHE A 60 -6.99 3.20 -1.55
N ARG A 61 -6.64 3.80 -2.69
CA ARG A 61 -6.32 5.23 -2.77
C ARG A 61 -7.53 6.16 -2.56
N SER A 62 -8.75 5.65 -2.71
CA SER A 62 -9.97 6.43 -2.54
C SER A 62 -11.14 5.57 -2.12
N ARG A 63 -12.19 6.20 -1.55
CA ARG A 63 -13.45 5.52 -1.21
C ARG A 63 -14.09 4.90 -2.44
N ALA A 64 -14.06 5.58 -3.58
CA ALA A 64 -14.56 5.05 -4.85
C ALA A 64 -13.84 3.76 -5.30
N ALA A 65 -12.54 3.61 -5.02
CA ALA A 65 -11.83 2.37 -5.29
C ALA A 65 -12.32 1.23 -4.37
N VAL A 66 -12.61 1.52 -3.10
CA VAL A 66 -13.23 0.56 -2.18
C VAL A 66 -14.61 0.14 -2.68
N ASP A 67 -15.45 1.12 -3.03
CA ASP A 67 -16.81 0.87 -3.52
C ASP A 67 -16.79 0.01 -4.79
N ARG A 68 -15.85 0.27 -5.70
CA ARG A 68 -15.69 -0.55 -6.91
C ARG A 68 -15.26 -1.97 -6.58
N PHE A 69 -14.34 -2.15 -5.64
CA PHE A 69 -13.85 -3.46 -5.22
C PHE A 69 -14.95 -4.30 -4.58
N LEU A 70 -15.67 -3.72 -3.61
CA LEU A 70 -16.78 -4.39 -2.93
C LEU A 70 -17.97 -4.62 -3.86
N GLY A 71 -18.19 -3.72 -4.82
CA GLY A 71 -19.21 -3.88 -5.85
C GLY A 71 -19.00 -5.13 -6.73
N VAL A 72 -17.75 -5.51 -7.03
CA VAL A 72 -17.45 -6.78 -7.73
C VAL A 72 -17.83 -8.00 -6.89
N LEU A 73 -17.75 -7.89 -5.57
CA LEU A 73 -18.13 -8.94 -4.63
C LEU A 73 -19.59 -8.87 -4.19
N HIS A 74 -20.36 -7.90 -4.71
CA HIS A 74 -21.73 -7.60 -4.29
C HIS A 74 -21.87 -7.34 -2.78
N ILE A 75 -20.86 -6.68 -2.20
CA ILE A 75 -20.82 -6.27 -0.79
C ILE A 75 -21.12 -4.77 -0.72
N GLU A 76 -21.98 -4.36 0.21
CA GLU A 76 -22.20 -2.95 0.52
C GLU A 76 -20.99 -2.37 1.25
N THR A 77 -20.60 -1.15 0.91
CA THR A 77 -19.46 -0.52 1.56
C THR A 77 -19.80 -0.15 3.00
N PRO A 78 -19.03 -0.63 4.00
CA PRO A 78 -19.29 -0.32 5.40
C PRO A 78 -19.05 1.18 5.70
N PRO A 79 -19.65 1.71 6.77
CA PRO A 79 -19.32 3.06 7.24
C PRO A 79 -17.84 3.16 7.62
N LEU A 80 -17.33 4.39 7.68
CA LEU A 80 -15.97 4.65 8.16
C LEU A 80 -15.86 4.26 9.64
N SER A 81 -14.79 3.56 9.97
CA SER A 81 -14.38 3.24 11.33
C SER A 81 -13.18 4.08 11.76
N GLU A 82 -12.64 3.77 12.93
CA GLU A 82 -11.42 4.41 13.46
C GLU A 82 -10.21 4.27 12.51
N HIS A 83 -9.24 5.18 12.65
CA HIS A 83 -8.04 5.18 11.84
C HIS A 83 -7.23 3.89 12.02
N ALA A 84 -6.65 3.41 10.93
CA ALA A 84 -5.87 2.17 10.93
C ALA A 84 -4.49 2.28 11.59
N GLY A 85 -4.11 3.43 12.17
CA GLY A 85 -2.74 3.74 12.61
C GLY A 85 -2.07 2.60 13.39
N ALA A 86 -2.72 2.08 14.44
CA ALA A 86 -2.20 0.97 15.24
C ALA A 86 -2.31 -0.41 14.55
N LEU A 87 -3.18 -0.57 13.55
CA LEU A 87 -3.39 -1.81 12.80
C LEU A 87 -2.39 -1.98 11.64
N LEU A 88 -1.70 -0.90 11.26
CA LEU A 88 -0.71 -0.88 10.19
C LEU A 88 0.72 -1.13 10.69
N ASP A 89 0.95 -1.04 12.00
CA ASP A 89 2.26 -1.29 12.60
C ASP A 89 2.73 -2.73 12.30
N GLY A 90 3.84 -2.86 11.58
CA GLY A 90 4.42 -4.15 11.17
C GLY A 90 3.99 -4.66 9.78
N GLN A 91 3.13 -3.96 9.04
CA GLN A 91 2.76 -4.33 7.66
C GLN A 91 3.78 -3.80 6.65
N GLY A 92 4.81 -4.61 6.34
CA GLY A 92 5.96 -4.19 5.52
C GLY A 92 5.71 -4.09 4.01
N ARG A 93 4.77 -4.85 3.45
CA ARG A 93 4.46 -4.81 2.00
C ARG A 93 2.98 -4.52 1.77
N GLN A 94 2.72 -3.53 0.92
CA GLN A 94 1.39 -3.04 0.60
C GLN A 94 1.12 -3.23 -0.90
N ASP A 95 -0.12 -3.58 -1.24
CA ASP A 95 -0.65 -3.58 -2.58
C ASP A 95 -1.67 -2.45 -2.70
N CYS A 96 -1.26 -1.35 -3.34
CA CYS A 96 -2.08 -0.16 -3.47
C CYS A 96 -2.96 -0.28 -4.73
N LEU A 97 -4.26 -0.12 -4.57
CA LEU A 97 -5.26 -0.11 -5.62
C LEU A 97 -5.84 1.29 -5.79
N SER A 98 -6.02 1.69 -7.03
CA SER A 98 -6.60 2.96 -7.44
C SER A 98 -7.69 2.72 -8.48
N LEU A 99 -8.63 3.64 -8.58
CA LEU A 99 -9.65 3.60 -9.61
C LEU A 99 -9.18 4.42 -10.82
N SER A 100 -9.14 3.79 -12.01
CA SER A 100 -8.80 4.45 -13.26
C SER A 100 -9.70 3.93 -14.37
N GLY A 101 -10.40 4.82 -15.08
CA GLY A 101 -11.32 4.44 -16.15
C GLY A 101 -12.43 3.45 -15.73
N GLY A 102 -12.87 3.50 -14.47
CA GLY A 102 -13.89 2.59 -13.92
C GLY A 102 -13.37 1.20 -13.51
N SER A 103 -12.07 0.96 -13.65
CA SER A 103 -11.40 -0.29 -13.28
C SER A 103 -10.42 -0.09 -12.13
N LEU A 104 -10.24 -1.13 -11.33
CA LEU A 104 -9.21 -1.15 -10.30
C LEU A 104 -7.86 -1.48 -10.94
N CYS A 105 -6.88 -0.64 -10.66
CA CYS A 105 -5.52 -0.77 -11.15
C CYS A 105 -4.56 -0.62 -9.98
N ALA A 106 -3.43 -1.33 -10.04
CA ALA A 106 -2.33 -1.07 -9.13
C ALA A 106 -1.92 0.40 -9.24
N CYS A 107 -1.73 1.05 -8.10
CA CYS A 107 -1.18 2.39 -8.06
C CYS A 107 0.18 2.34 -8.75
N ARG A 108 0.28 2.95 -9.93
CA ARG A 108 1.60 3.34 -10.41
C ARG A 108 2.08 4.33 -9.38
N ARG A 109 3.13 4.00 -8.62
CA ARG A 109 3.97 5.04 -8.05
C ARG A 109 4.46 5.81 -9.28
N THR A 110 3.72 6.82 -9.71
CA THR A 110 4.36 7.96 -10.34
C THR A 110 5.40 8.34 -9.32
N ALA A 111 6.68 8.10 -9.66
CA ALA A 111 7.74 8.80 -8.98
C ALA A 111 7.26 10.26 -8.85
N PRO A 112 7.39 10.90 -7.68
CA PRO A 112 7.16 12.34 -7.64
C PRO A 112 7.93 12.89 -8.84
N GLU A 113 7.24 13.59 -9.74
CA GLU A 113 7.92 14.28 -10.83
C GLU A 113 9.11 14.97 -10.15
N PRO A 114 10.36 14.75 -10.61
CA PRO A 114 11.47 15.49 -10.06
C PRO A 114 11.07 16.94 -10.25
N VAL A 115 10.71 17.59 -9.14
CA VAL A 115 10.19 18.96 -9.10
C VAL A 115 11.13 19.71 -9.99
N ALA A 116 10.65 20.11 -11.18
CA ALA A 116 11.52 20.50 -12.28
C ALA A 116 12.55 21.43 -11.68
N ALA A 117 13.80 20.95 -11.61
CA ALA A 117 14.85 21.65 -10.90
C ALA A 117 14.87 23.02 -11.56
N VAL A 118 14.36 24.03 -10.85
CA VAL A 118 14.40 25.41 -11.28
C VAL A 118 15.84 25.62 -11.67
N ARG A 119 16.07 25.88 -12.96
CA ARG A 119 17.39 26.06 -13.54
C ARG A 119 18.09 27.16 -12.75
N GLY A 120 18.87 26.72 -11.77
CA GLY A 120 19.54 27.56 -10.80
C GLY A 120 20.89 26.93 -10.50
N ARG A 121 21.80 27.07 -11.48
CA ARG A 121 23.26 27.02 -11.34
C ARG A 121 23.85 25.70 -10.81
N ALA A 122 24.42 24.93 -11.73
CA ALA A 122 25.24 23.76 -11.45
C ALA A 122 26.42 24.10 -10.52
N PRO A 123 26.74 23.28 -9.50
CA PRO A 123 28.09 23.21 -8.97
C PRO A 123 28.95 22.39 -9.93
N ALA A 124 30.14 22.92 -10.23
CA ALA A 124 31.09 22.34 -11.16
C ALA A 124 31.53 20.94 -10.72
N TYR A 125 31.35 19.99 -11.63
CA TYR A 125 31.97 18.67 -11.64
C TYR A 125 33.50 18.82 -11.80
N GLN A 126 34.27 18.39 -10.81
CA GLN A 126 35.67 18.02 -11.02
C GLN A 126 35.86 16.54 -10.73
N SER A 127 35.80 15.76 -11.81
CA SER A 127 36.34 14.41 -11.90
C SER A 127 37.80 14.50 -12.32
N SER A 128 38.68 13.90 -11.52
CA SER A 128 40.01 13.50 -11.97
C SER A 128 40.26 12.04 -11.63
N ARG A 129 39.92 11.20 -12.62
CA ARG A 129 40.62 10.02 -13.13
C ARG A 129 41.26 9.06 -12.14
N ALA A 130 40.77 7.82 -12.22
CA ALA A 130 41.48 6.60 -11.87
C ALA A 130 42.75 6.42 -12.73
N SER A 131 43.79 5.83 -12.13
CA SER A 131 44.78 5.01 -12.84
C SER A 131 45.31 3.95 -11.87
N THR A 132 44.91 2.71 -12.15
CA THR A 132 45.45 1.48 -11.58
C THR A 132 46.77 1.15 -12.27
N VAL A 133 47.84 0.87 -11.52
CA VAL A 133 48.93 -0.02 -11.96
C VAL A 133 49.41 -0.86 -10.77
N ALA A 134 49.78 -2.10 -11.09
CA ALA A 134 49.90 -3.27 -10.24
C ALA A 134 51.19 -3.42 -9.41
N SER A 135 51.07 -4.29 -8.39
CA SER A 135 52.04 -5.14 -7.69
C SER A 135 53.48 -5.21 -8.21
N THR A 136 54.46 -5.17 -7.29
CA THR A 136 55.51 -6.22 -7.17
C THR A 136 56.10 -6.24 -5.75
N ALA A 137 56.47 -7.44 -5.30
CA ALA A 137 57.02 -7.82 -3.99
C ALA A 137 58.48 -7.36 -3.76
N ALA A 138 58.92 -7.31 -2.49
CA ALA A 138 60.07 -8.06 -1.93
C ALA A 138 60.57 -7.49 -0.59
N MET A 139 61.08 -8.40 0.23
CA MET A 139 61.66 -8.26 1.58
C MET A 139 62.93 -7.39 1.64
N CYS A 140 63.17 -6.80 2.81
CA CYS A 140 64.46 -6.78 3.54
C CYS A 140 64.15 -6.78 5.04
#